data_AF-A0A350P2U5-F1
#
_entry.id   AF-A0A350P2U5-F1
#
_cell.length_a   1.000
_cell.length_b   1.000
_cell.length_c   1.000
_cell.angle_alpha   90.00
_cell.angle_beta   90.00
_cell.angle_gamma   90.00
#
_symmetry.space_group_name_H-M   'P 1'
#
loop_
_entity.id
_entity.type
_entity.pdbx_description
1 polymer ?
#
loop_
_entity_poly.entity_id
_entity_poly.type
_entity_poly.pdbx_seq_one_letter_code
_entity_poly.pdbx_strand_id
1 'polypeptide(L)' 'ALAFGISGSGPTVFAVCSSEQQAQRIARYLDENYIQNEDGFSRVCQIPQAGTVVSPLNENDTAPAL' A
#
# COMPACT_ATOMS: atom_id res chain seq x y z
N ALA A 1 -3.22 11.07 11.09
CA ALA A 1 -2.34 9.91 11.31
C ALA A 1 -1.99 9.86 12.80
N LEU A 2 -1.80 8.65 13.34
CA LEU A 2 -1.21 8.43 14.65
C LEU A 2 0.33 8.49 14.60
N ALA A 3 0.92 8.03 13.50
CA ALA A 3 2.34 8.14 13.21
C ALA A 3 2.54 8.30 11.70
N PHE A 4 3.61 8.98 11.31
CA PHE A 4 4.01 9.15 9.91
C PHE A 4 5.54 9.09 9.83
N GLY A 5 6.10 8.39 8.85
CA GLY A 5 7.54 8.22 8.73
C GLY A 5 7.99 7.53 7.46
N ILE A 6 9.31 7.37 7.33
CA ILE A 6 9.94 6.69 6.20
C ILE A 6 9.90 5.18 6.44
N SER A 7 9.46 4.42 5.44
CA SER A 7 9.50 2.97 5.45
C SER A 7 10.84 2.48 4.89
N GLY A 8 11.66 1.85 5.73
CA GLY A 8 13.01 1.42 5.35
C GLY A 8 13.95 2.61 5.14
N SER A 9 14.68 2.63 4.02
CA SER A 9 15.56 3.75 3.62
C SER A 9 14.86 4.83 2.79
N GLY A 10 13.56 4.68 2.51
CA GLY A 10 12.84 5.55 1.58
C GLY A 10 13.06 5.20 0.11
N PRO A 11 12.35 5.87 -0.81
CA PRO A 11 11.49 7.04 -0.60
C PRO A 11 10.10 6.73 -0.04
N THR A 12 9.69 5.46 0.08
CA THR A 12 8.36 5.10 0.58
C THR A 12 8.10 5.64 1.98
N VAL A 13 6.92 6.25 2.19
CA VAL A 13 6.42 6.68 3.50
C VAL A 13 5.31 5.76 3.99
N PHE A 14 5.14 5.68 5.30
CA PHE A 14 4.01 5.01 5.92
C PHE A 14 3.24 5.96 6.85
N ALA A 15 1.94 5.71 6.99
CA ALA A 15 1.07 6.42 7.91
C ALA A 15 0.23 5.43 8.72
N VAL A 16 0.39 5.42 10.04
CA VAL A 16 -0.48 4.62 10.92
C VAL A 16 -1.77 5.39 11.15
N CYS A 17 -2.91 4.76 10.90
CA CYS A 17 -4.24 5.38 11.01
C CYS A 17 -5.14 4.56 11.93
N SER A 18 -6.00 5.23 12.69
CA SER A 18 -6.97 4.57 13.58
C SER A 18 -8.29 4.21 12.90
N SER A 19 -8.51 4.65 11.67
CA SER A 19 -9.72 4.38 10.89
C SER A 19 -9.43 4.37 9.40
N GLU A 20 -10.24 3.63 8.65
CA GLU A 20 -10.16 3.55 7.20
C GLU A 20 -10.36 4.92 6.53
N GLN A 21 -11.34 5.70 7.02
CA GLN A 21 -11.61 7.04 6.50
C GLN A 21 -10.39 7.97 6.63
N GLN A 22 -9.65 7.88 7.74
CA GLN A 22 -8.40 8.64 7.89
C GLN A 22 -7.33 8.13 6.93
N ALA A 23 -7.20 6.81 6.75
CA ALA A 23 -6.24 6.23 5.83
C ALA A 23 -6.49 6.63 4.37
N GLN A 24 -7.76 6.60 3.93
CA GLN A 24 -8.16 7.03 2.58
C GLN A 24 -7.87 8.51 2.31
N ARG A 25 -8.08 9.39 3.31
CA ARG A 25 -7.73 10.82 3.18
C ARG A 25 -6.23 11.03 2.98
N ILE A 26 -5.40 10.27 3.69
CA ILE A 26 -3.95 10.35 3.56
C ILE A 26 -3.50 9.76 2.23
N ALA A 27 -4.06 8.62 1.80
CA ALA A 27 -3.77 8.05 0.49
C ALA A 27 -4.04 9.06 -0.63
N ARG A 28 -5.22 9.71 -0.62
CA ARG A 28 -5.54 10.78 -1.57
C ARG A 28 -4.52 11.92 -1.55
N TYR A 29 -4.12 12.38 -0.37
CA TYR A 29 -3.11 13.42 -0.25
C TYR A 29 -1.76 12.99 -0.86
N LEU A 30 -1.33 11.74 -0.62
CA LEU A 30 -0.10 11.21 -1.18
C LEU A 30 -0.18 11.04 -2.70
N ASP A 31 -1.34 10.61 -3.22
CA ASP A 31 -1.56 10.53 -4.66
C ASP A 31 -1.44 11.90 -5.34
N GLU A 32 -1.99 12.94 -4.73
CA GLU A 32 -2.01 14.30 -5.28
C GLU A 32 -0.68 15.06 -5.09
N ASN A 33 0.09 14.77 -4.02
CA ASN A 33 1.18 15.64 -3.58
C ASN A 33 2.54 14.96 -3.39
N TYR A 34 2.60 13.63 -3.34
CA TYR A 34 3.83 12.89 -3.04
C TYR A 34 4.35 12.06 -4.21
N ILE A 35 3.44 11.50 -5.01
CA ILE A 35 3.78 10.78 -6.23
C ILE A 35 4.42 11.76 -7.23
N GLN A 36 5.63 11.44 -7.69
CA GLN A 36 6.41 12.31 -8.58
C GLN A 36 6.35 11.89 -10.06
N ASN A 37 5.89 10.67 -10.34
CA ASN A 37 5.85 10.09 -11.67
C ASN A 37 4.80 8.98 -11.77
N GLU A 38 4.61 8.46 -12.97
CA GLU A 38 3.64 7.41 -13.30
C GLU A 38 3.86 6.06 -12.61
N ASP A 39 5.07 5.79 -12.13
CA ASP A 39 5.40 4.53 -11.43
C ASP A 39 5.06 4.57 -9.93
N GLY A 40 4.82 5.77 -9.38
CA GLY A 40 4.50 5.95 -7.97
C GLY A 40 3.06 5.55 -7.65
N PHE A 41 2.83 5.10 -6.41
CA PHE A 41 1.50 4.76 -5.92
C PHE A 41 1.37 5.02 -4.41
N SER A 42 0.15 5.26 -3.95
CA SER A 42 -0.23 5.12 -2.55
C SER A 42 -1.25 3.99 -2.39
N ARG A 43 -1.19 3.27 -1.28
CA ARG A 43 -2.13 2.18 -0.98
C ARG A 43 -2.49 2.19 0.50
N VAL A 44 -3.78 1.96 0.78
CA VAL A 44 -4.26 1.66 2.13
C VAL A 44 -4.10 0.16 2.34
N CYS A 45 -3.35 -0.22 3.38
CA CYS A 45 -3.08 -1.62 3.72
C CYS A 45 -3.41 -1.88 5.19
N GLN A 46 -3.71 -3.14 5.50
CA GLN A 46 -3.77 -3.66 6.87
C GLN A 46 -2.62 -4.63 7.08
N ILE A 47 -2.07 -4.68 8.30
CA ILE A 47 -1.05 -5.66 8.67
C ILE A 47 -1.67 -7.07 8.55
N PRO A 48 -1.14 -7.95 7.70
CA PRO A 48 -1.69 -9.28 7.53
C PRO A 48 -1.47 -10.11 8.80
N GLN A 49 -2.42 -10.98 9.15
CA GLN A 49 -2.30 -11.88 10.30
C GLN A 49 -1.33 -13.04 10.04
N ALA A 50 -1.15 -13.41 8.78
CA ALA A 50 -0.23 -14.45 8.34
C ALA A 50 0.80 -13.86 7.37
N GLY A 51 2.00 -14.45 7.34
CA GLY A 51 3.02 -14.15 6.33
C GLY A 51 2.75 -14.91 5.03
N THR A 52 3.77 -15.55 4.48
CA THR A 52 3.62 -16.41 3.30
C THR A 52 2.69 -17.59 3.58
N VAL A 53 1.71 -17.81 2.70
CA VAL A 53 0.81 -18.95 2.72
C VAL A 53 0.78 -19.61 1.34
N VAL A 54 0.47 -20.91 1.28
CA VAL A 54 0.22 -21.60 0.02
C VAL A 54 -1.22 -21.31 -0.39
N SER A 55 -1.40 -20.50 -1.44
CA SER A 55 -2.72 -20.31 -2.06
C SER A 55 -2.99 -21.41 -3.08
N PRO A 56 -4.21 -21.99 -3.12
CA PRO A 56 -4.59 -22.84 -4.24
C PRO A 56 -4.55 -22.00 -5.53
N LEU A 57 -4.00 -22.57 -6.61
CA LEU A 57 -4.05 -21.94 -7.93
C LEU A 57 -5.51 -21.89 -8.38
N ASN A 58 -6.07 -20.71 -8.58
CA ASN A 58 -7.37 -20.56 -9.24
C ASN A 58 -7.14 -20.45 -10.75
N GLU A 59 -8.07 -20.93 -11.58
CA GLU A 59 -7.98 -20.87 -13.06
C GLU A 59 -7.82 -19.43 -13.61
N ASN A 60 -8.04 -18.41 -12.77
CA ASN A 60 -7.88 -16.99 -13.11
C ASN A 60 -6.52 -16.38 -12.71
N ASP A 61 -5.61 -17.13 -12.08
CA ASP A 61 -4.29 -16.63 -11.64
C ASP A 61 -3.21 -16.77 -12.72
N THR A 62 -3.61 -16.93 -14.00
CA THR A 62 -2.65 -17.01 -15.10
C THR A 62 -2.03 -15.63 -15.30
N ALA A 63 -0.77 -15.47 -14.87
CA ALA A 63 0.04 -14.30 -15.20
C ALA A 63 0.00 -14.06 -16.72
N PRO A 64 -0.15 -12.81 -17.19
CA PRO A 64 -0.10 -12.54 -18.62
C PRO A 64 1.21 -13.11 -19.19
N ALA A 65 1.09 -13.91 -20.25
CA ALA A 65 2.23 -14.44 -20.97
C ALA A 65 3.17 -13.29 -21.36
N LEU A 66 4.46 -13.49 -21.12
CA LEU A 66 5.55 -12.59 -21.52
C LEU A 66 5.49 -12.28 -23.02
#